data_AF-A0A168II92-F1
#
_entry.id   AF-A0A168II92-F1
#
_cell.length_a   1.000
_cell.length_b   1.000
_cell.length_c   1.000
_cell.angle_alpha   90.00
_cell.angle_beta   90.00
_cell.angle_gamma   90.00
#
_symmetry.space_group_name_H-M   'P 1'
#
loop_
_entity.id
_entity.type
_entity.pdbx_description
1 polymer ?
#
loop_
_entity_poly.entity_id
_entity_poly.type
_entity_poly.pdbx_seq_one_letter_code
_entity_poly.pdbx_strand_id
1 'polypeptide(L)'
;MKLLLDKIKLESAKQDSDCSEEQVMNIYLQGRQSAEQILSFTQDLQATQLNDFWLSVGAFTYPSTVNFLLRHALETESSPSGLADTLSFQLARQFIDILRVHKEHHGWDMGDVCLAQHGEIVDKVLANAAADNLCADDMFDLQDSLVQDASILDQYFSGLWDPPQNL
;
A
#
# COMPACT_ATOMS: atom_id res chain seq x y z
N MET A 1 -13.75 -8.55 -11.18
CA MET A 1 -13.29 -9.94 -11.41
C MET A 1 -11.93 -10.07 -12.09
N LYS A 2 -11.37 -9.02 -12.70
CA LYS A 2 -10.07 -9.11 -13.41
C LYS A 2 -8.89 -9.31 -12.44
N LEU A 3 -8.87 -8.55 -11.34
CA LEU A 3 -7.83 -8.64 -10.27
C LEU A 3 -7.69 -10.04 -9.64
N LEU A 4 -8.79 -10.75 -9.42
CA LEU A 4 -8.75 -12.13 -8.91
C LEU A 4 -8.19 -13.09 -9.95
N LEU A 5 -8.52 -12.87 -11.23
CA LEU A 5 -7.97 -13.65 -12.33
C LEU A 5 -6.46 -13.42 -12.47
N ASP A 6 -6.03 -12.17 -12.31
CA ASP A 6 -4.63 -11.77 -12.40
C ASP A 6 -3.84 -12.30 -11.19
N LYS A 7 -4.43 -12.32 -10.00
CA LYS A 7 -3.87 -12.96 -8.80
C LYS A 7 -3.70 -14.48 -8.98
N ILE A 8 -4.72 -15.17 -9.52
CA ILE A 8 -4.64 -16.63 -9.78
C ILE A 8 -3.56 -16.94 -10.83
N LYS A 9 -3.46 -16.12 -11.88
CA LYS A 9 -2.38 -16.25 -12.88
C LYS A 9 -1.01 -15.99 -12.28
N LEU A 10 -0.90 -15.01 -11.38
CA LEU A 10 0.35 -14.68 -10.70
C LEU A 10 0.79 -15.79 -9.74
N GLU A 11 -0.13 -16.34 -8.97
CA GLU A 11 0.12 -17.48 -8.08
C GLU A 11 0.50 -18.75 -8.87
N SER A 12 -0.10 -18.97 -10.05
CA SER A 12 0.29 -20.03 -10.99
C SER A 12 1.69 -19.81 -11.57
N ALA A 13 2.02 -18.58 -12.01
CA ALA A 13 3.32 -18.26 -12.59
C ALA A 13 4.45 -18.31 -11.56
N LYS A 14 4.15 -18.04 -10.28
CA LYS A 14 5.10 -18.11 -9.17
C LYS A 14 5.41 -19.55 -8.72
N GLN A 15 4.62 -20.53 -9.18
CA GLN A 15 4.82 -21.95 -8.93
C GLN A 15 5.69 -22.62 -10.02
N ASP A 16 5.81 -21.99 -11.19
CA ASP A 16 6.80 -22.32 -12.22
C ASP A 16 8.11 -21.59 -11.93
N SER A 17 9.21 -22.31 -11.76
CA SER A 17 10.52 -21.77 -11.38
C SER A 17 11.25 -21.02 -12.52
N ASP A 18 10.52 -20.30 -13.38
CA ASP A 18 11.04 -19.75 -14.63
C ASP A 18 10.38 -18.40 -15.01
N CYS A 19 9.97 -17.60 -14.02
CA CYS A 19 9.46 -16.26 -14.26
C CYS A 19 10.64 -15.28 -14.45
N SER A 20 10.78 -14.70 -15.64
CA SER A 20 11.85 -13.74 -15.91
C SER A 20 11.63 -12.43 -15.13
N GLU A 21 12.71 -11.76 -14.75
CA GLU A 21 12.66 -10.45 -14.08
C GLU A 21 11.79 -9.43 -14.85
N GLU A 22 11.75 -9.51 -16.18
CA GLU A 22 10.88 -8.70 -17.04
C GLU A 22 9.38 -8.97 -16.82
N GLN A 23 8.98 -10.23 -16.59
CA GLN A 23 7.59 -10.58 -16.33
C GLN A 23 7.13 -10.04 -14.97
N VAL A 24 7.99 -10.16 -13.95
CA VAL A 24 7.77 -9.62 -12.62
C VAL A 24 7.61 -8.09 -12.67
N MET A 25 8.50 -7.39 -13.38
CA MET A 25 8.40 -5.94 -13.60
C MET A 25 7.12 -5.54 -14.34
N ASN A 26 6.68 -6.33 -15.32
CA ASN A 26 5.44 -6.07 -16.06
C ASN A 26 4.20 -6.19 -15.16
N ILE A 27 4.17 -7.20 -14.29
CA ILE A 27 3.09 -7.41 -13.31
C ILE A 27 3.01 -6.22 -12.34
N TYR A 28 4.15 -5.75 -11.81
CA TYR A 28 4.16 -4.60 -10.92
C TYR A 28 3.69 -3.32 -11.61
N LEU A 29 4.11 -3.10 -12.86
CA LEU A 29 3.65 -1.98 -13.67
C LEU A 29 2.13 -2.02 -13.86
N GLN A 30 1.57 -3.17 -14.24
CA GLN A 30 0.12 -3.34 -14.43
C GLN A 30 -0.66 -3.19 -13.12
N GLY A 31 -0.11 -3.69 -12.01
CA GLY A 31 -0.68 -3.53 -10.69
C GLY A 31 -0.73 -2.06 -10.26
N ARG A 32 0.35 -1.30 -10.50
CA ARG A 32 0.41 0.14 -10.19
C ARG A 32 -0.58 0.94 -11.04
N GLN A 33 -0.65 0.66 -12.35
CA GLN A 33 -1.65 1.29 -13.23
C GLN A 33 -3.09 1.01 -12.76
N SER A 34 -3.36 -0.22 -12.32
CA SER A 34 -4.67 -0.58 -11.76
C SER A 34 -4.96 0.18 -10.47
N ALA A 35 -3.96 0.34 -9.59
CA ALA A 35 -4.09 1.11 -8.36
C ALA A 35 -4.36 2.59 -8.64
N GLU A 36 -3.66 3.19 -9.61
CA GLU A 36 -3.90 4.56 -10.08
C GLU A 36 -5.32 4.75 -10.62
N GLN A 37 -5.84 3.79 -11.38
CA GLN A 37 -7.22 3.83 -11.89
C GLN A 37 -8.25 3.77 -10.76
N ILE A 38 -8.03 2.93 -9.75
CA ILE A 38 -8.91 2.83 -8.58
C ILE A 38 -8.85 4.13 -7.78
N LEU A 39 -7.66 4.71 -7.60
CA LEU A 39 -7.47 6.00 -6.94
C LEU A 39 -8.22 7.12 -7.65
N SER A 40 -8.02 7.27 -8.96
CA SER A 40 -8.72 8.27 -9.79
C SER A 40 -10.24 8.09 -9.72
N PHE A 41 -10.72 6.84 -9.83
CA PHE A 41 -12.15 6.56 -9.68
C PHE A 41 -12.68 6.99 -8.31
N THR A 42 -11.97 6.67 -7.23
CA THR A 42 -12.37 7.06 -5.87
C THR A 42 -12.33 8.58 -5.68
N GLN A 43 -11.40 9.30 -6.30
CA GLN A 43 -11.36 10.77 -6.29
C GLN A 43 -12.58 11.40 -6.97
N ASP A 44 -13.00 10.82 -8.10
CA ASP A 44 -14.08 11.36 -8.93
C ASP A 44 -15.49 11.04 -8.36
N LEU A 45 -15.58 10.25 -7.29
CA LEU A 45 -16.85 9.93 -6.64
C LEU A 45 -17.51 11.19 -6.06
N GLN A 46 -18.71 11.47 -6.54
CA GLN A 46 -19.52 12.58 -6.04
C GLN A 46 -20.34 12.17 -4.81
N ALA A 47 -20.75 13.15 -3.99
CA ALA A 47 -21.53 12.93 -2.77
C ALA A 47 -22.80 12.08 -2.98
N THR A 48 -23.48 12.24 -4.12
CA THR A 48 -24.66 11.43 -4.50
C THR A 48 -24.28 9.97 -4.74
N GLN A 49 -23.15 9.73 -5.40
CA GLN A 49 -22.63 8.40 -5.66
C GLN A 49 -22.14 7.75 -4.37
N LEU A 50 -21.47 8.48 -3.48
CA LEU A 50 -21.01 7.95 -2.19
C LEU A 50 -22.16 7.45 -1.31
N ASN A 51 -23.31 8.12 -1.36
CA ASN A 51 -24.52 7.70 -0.63
C ASN A 51 -25.25 6.50 -1.28
N ASP A 52 -25.22 6.39 -2.60
CA ASP A 52 -25.91 5.32 -3.34
C ASP A 52 -25.03 4.06 -3.54
N PHE A 53 -23.71 4.19 -3.43
CA PHE A 53 -22.75 3.17 -3.84
C PHE A 53 -22.29 2.29 -2.68
N TRP A 54 -23.05 1.23 -2.43
CA TRP A 54 -22.73 0.16 -1.47
C TRP A 54 -22.30 -1.11 -2.19
N LEU A 55 -21.33 -1.03 -3.12
CA LEU A 55 -20.79 -2.23 -3.75
C LEU A 55 -19.86 -2.92 -2.74
N SER A 56 -20.33 -4.03 -2.16
CA SER A 56 -19.58 -4.91 -1.25
C SER A 56 -18.19 -5.32 -1.78
N VAL A 57 -17.96 -5.23 -3.09
CA VAL A 57 -16.66 -5.42 -3.75
C VAL A 57 -15.65 -4.32 -3.39
N GLY A 58 -16.10 -3.08 -3.16
CA GLY A 58 -15.24 -1.94 -2.78
C GLY A 58 -14.56 -2.15 -1.43
N ALA A 59 -15.26 -2.77 -0.46
CA ALA A 59 -14.75 -3.05 0.88
C ALA A 59 -13.47 -3.89 0.87
N PHE A 60 -13.28 -4.76 -0.14
CA PHE A 60 -12.07 -5.57 -0.30
C PHE A 60 -11.08 -4.96 -1.29
N THR A 61 -11.56 -4.13 -2.21
CA THR A 61 -10.72 -3.53 -3.25
C THR A 61 -9.76 -2.51 -2.63
N TYR A 62 -10.23 -1.61 -1.77
CA TYR A 62 -9.37 -0.57 -1.19
C TYR A 62 -8.25 -1.14 -0.30
N PRO A 63 -8.53 -2.04 0.66
CA PRO A 63 -7.47 -2.69 1.43
C PRO A 63 -6.45 -3.39 0.53
N SER A 64 -6.91 -4.17 -0.45
CA SER A 64 -6.01 -4.94 -1.33
C SER A 64 -5.13 -4.03 -2.19
N THR A 65 -5.67 -2.90 -2.68
CA THR A 65 -4.93 -1.93 -3.48
C THR A 65 -3.84 -1.24 -2.67
N VAL A 66 -4.17 -0.75 -1.47
CA VAL A 66 -3.19 -0.11 -0.58
C VAL A 66 -2.12 -1.11 -0.15
N ASN A 67 -2.53 -2.33 0.18
CA ASN A 67 -1.62 -3.40 0.57
C ASN A 67 -0.62 -3.75 -0.56
N PHE A 68 -1.10 -3.85 -1.80
CA PHE A 68 -0.24 -4.07 -2.96
C PHE A 68 0.78 -2.94 -3.14
N LEU A 69 0.35 -1.69 -3.02
CA LEU A 69 1.23 -0.52 -3.16
C LEU A 69 2.32 -0.49 -2.08
N LEU A 70 1.95 -0.75 -0.82
CA LEU A 70 2.90 -0.81 0.29
C LEU A 70 3.90 -1.95 0.12
N ARG A 71 3.43 -3.12 -0.31
CA ARG A 71 4.32 -4.26 -0.58
C ARG A 71 5.33 -3.95 -1.67
N HIS A 72 4.86 -3.39 -2.79
CA HIS A 72 5.73 -3.01 -3.89
C HIS A 72 6.77 -1.96 -3.46
N ALA A 73 6.37 -0.99 -2.65
CA ALA A 73 7.27 0.01 -2.10
C ALA A 73 8.38 -0.63 -1.24
N LEU A 74 8.04 -1.58 -0.36
CA LEU A 74 8.98 -2.29 0.52
C LEU A 74 9.91 -3.24 -0.25
N GLU A 75 9.44 -3.83 -1.34
CA GLU A 75 10.26 -4.68 -2.20
C GLU A 75 11.30 -3.86 -2.98
N THR A 76 11.08 -2.56 -3.16
CA THR A 76 12.03 -1.64 -3.80
C THR A 76 12.96 -0.92 -2.83
N GLU A 77 12.48 -0.52 -1.65
CA GLU A 77 13.21 0.31 -0.70
C GLU A 77 12.99 -0.18 0.74
N SER A 78 14.08 -0.32 1.50
CA SER A 78 14.07 -0.88 2.87
C SER A 78 14.35 0.16 3.96
N SER A 79 14.59 1.42 3.60
CA SER A 79 14.70 2.54 4.56
C SER A 79 13.37 3.30 4.63
N PRO A 80 12.93 3.81 5.80
CA PRO A 80 11.68 4.57 5.92
C PRO A 80 11.64 5.80 5.01
N SER A 81 12.78 6.49 4.90
CA SER A 81 12.97 7.67 4.07
C SER A 81 12.95 7.34 2.58
N GLY A 82 13.69 6.32 2.14
CA GLY A 82 13.62 5.83 0.75
C GLY A 82 12.25 5.29 0.37
N LEU A 83 11.59 4.57 1.30
CA LEU A 83 10.25 4.04 1.14
C LEU A 83 9.23 5.17 0.91
N ALA A 84 9.30 6.24 1.71
CA ALA A 84 8.41 7.39 1.61
C ALA A 84 8.51 8.13 0.27
N ASP A 85 9.69 8.09 -0.36
CA ASP A 85 9.97 8.72 -1.65
C ASP A 85 9.53 7.85 -2.85
N THR A 86 9.22 6.56 -2.64
CA THR A 86 8.74 5.71 -3.71
C THR A 86 7.37 6.17 -4.23
N LEU A 87 7.18 6.11 -5.56
CA LEU A 87 5.89 6.45 -6.18
C LEU A 87 4.75 5.57 -5.64
N SER A 88 5.02 4.30 -5.35
CA SER A 88 4.01 3.39 -4.81
C SER A 88 3.56 3.77 -3.40
N PHE A 89 4.47 4.17 -2.53
CA PHE A 89 4.10 4.69 -1.21
C PHE A 89 3.34 6.00 -1.31
N GLN A 90 3.75 6.92 -2.18
CA GLN A 90 3.03 8.18 -2.42
C GLN A 90 1.59 7.93 -2.89
N LEU A 91 1.38 6.97 -3.79
CA LEU A 91 0.03 6.56 -4.21
C LEU A 91 -0.78 5.97 -3.05
N ALA A 92 -0.17 5.11 -2.22
CA ALA A 92 -0.83 4.54 -1.05
C ALA A 92 -1.27 5.62 -0.06
N ARG A 93 -0.38 6.59 0.22
CA ARG A 93 -0.66 7.74 1.05
C ARG A 93 -1.82 8.59 0.49
N GLN A 94 -1.75 8.95 -0.79
CA GLN A 94 -2.82 9.71 -1.43
C GLN A 94 -4.16 8.97 -1.30
N PHE A 95 -4.15 7.66 -1.51
CA PHE A 95 -5.34 6.82 -1.35
C PHE A 95 -5.94 6.96 0.05
N ILE A 96 -5.12 6.82 1.10
CA ILE A 96 -5.55 6.98 2.49
C ILE A 96 -6.11 8.38 2.76
N ASP A 97 -5.46 9.43 2.25
CA ASP A 97 -5.91 10.81 2.45
C ASP A 97 -7.29 11.06 1.81
N ILE A 98 -7.55 10.52 0.62
CA ILE A 98 -8.87 10.64 -0.04
C ILE A 98 -9.96 9.88 0.73
N LEU A 99 -9.64 8.68 1.24
CA LEU A 99 -10.58 7.93 2.06
C LEU A 99 -10.94 8.70 3.34
N ARG A 100 -9.95 9.36 3.99
CA ARG A 100 -10.19 10.23 5.14
C ARG A 100 -11.13 11.39 4.80
N VAL A 101 -10.89 12.07 3.67
CA VAL A 101 -11.72 13.19 3.20
C VAL A 101 -13.16 12.73 2.94
N HIS A 102 -13.36 11.61 2.24
CA HIS A 102 -14.70 11.09 1.97
C HIS A 102 -15.44 10.67 3.25
N LYS A 103 -14.72 10.09 4.21
CA LYS A 103 -15.27 9.77 5.53
C LYS A 103 -15.70 11.04 6.27
N GLU A 104 -14.84 12.06 6.33
CA GLU A 104 -15.11 13.30 7.07
C GLU A 104 -16.25 14.11 6.46
N HIS A 105 -16.28 14.26 5.14
CA HIS A 105 -17.25 15.12 4.45
C HIS A 105 -18.60 14.44 4.18
N HIS A 106 -18.60 13.12 3.98
CA HIS A 106 -19.77 12.40 3.51
C HIS A 106 -20.20 11.24 4.42
N GLY A 107 -19.47 10.98 5.51
CA GLY A 107 -19.76 9.86 6.42
C GLY A 107 -19.57 8.50 5.75
N TRP A 108 -18.75 8.43 4.69
CA TRP A 108 -18.57 7.22 3.90
C TRP A 108 -17.69 6.21 4.66
N ASP A 109 -18.28 5.07 5.01
CA ASP A 109 -17.72 4.04 5.89
C ASP A 109 -17.03 2.89 5.12
N MET A 110 -17.21 2.80 3.80
CA MET A 110 -16.60 1.74 2.98
C MET A 110 -15.06 1.79 2.97
N GLY A 111 -14.48 2.95 3.29
CA GLY A 111 -13.04 3.12 3.48
C GLY A 111 -12.54 2.71 4.87
N ASP A 112 -13.42 2.46 5.85
CA ASP A 112 -13.03 2.33 7.26
C ASP A 112 -12.11 1.15 7.53
N VAL A 113 -12.38 0.01 6.89
CA VAL A 113 -11.52 -1.17 7.02
C VAL A 113 -10.12 -0.86 6.47
N CYS A 114 -10.05 -0.18 5.33
CA CYS A 114 -8.78 0.21 4.73
C CYS A 114 -8.01 1.20 5.61
N LEU A 115 -8.70 2.19 6.18
CA LEU A 115 -8.12 3.18 7.09
C LEU A 115 -7.62 2.52 8.39
N ALA A 116 -8.40 1.60 8.97
CA ALA A 116 -8.04 0.89 10.19
C ALA A 116 -6.80 0.00 9.99
N GLN A 117 -6.66 -0.63 8.83
CA GLN A 117 -5.57 -1.55 8.54
C GLN A 117 -4.27 -0.84 8.13
N HIS A 118 -4.36 0.25 7.36
CA HIS A 118 -3.19 0.83 6.70
C HIS A 118 -2.90 2.28 7.11
N GLY A 119 -3.86 2.99 7.71
CA GLY A 119 -3.71 4.41 8.02
C GLY A 119 -2.58 4.69 9.00
N GLU A 120 -2.53 3.95 10.12
CA GLU A 120 -1.47 4.08 11.12
C GLU A 120 -0.09 3.75 10.56
N ILE A 121 -0.01 2.72 9.69
CA ILE A 121 1.26 2.28 9.10
C ILE A 121 1.83 3.37 8.20
N VAL A 122 0.99 3.97 7.34
CA VAL A 122 1.40 5.08 6.46
C VAL A 122 1.87 6.28 7.30
N ASP A 123 1.14 6.63 8.36
CA ASP A 123 1.52 7.75 9.23
C ASP A 123 2.86 7.51 9.95
N LYS A 124 3.10 6.28 10.42
CA LYS A 124 4.37 5.90 11.08
C LYS A 124 5.56 5.95 10.13
N VAL A 125 5.41 5.45 8.90
CA VAL A 125 6.48 5.53 7.89
C VAL A 125 6.83 6.98 7.59
N LEU A 126 5.82 7.86 7.44
CA LEU A 126 6.04 9.29 7.21
C LEU A 126 6.73 9.97 8.40
N ALA A 127 6.33 9.64 9.63
CA ALA A 127 6.94 10.20 10.83
C ALA A 127 8.42 9.81 10.97
N ASN A 128 8.77 8.56 10.67
CA ASN A 128 10.15 8.08 10.72
C ASN A 128 10.98 8.62 9.56
N ALA A 129 10.43 8.69 8.35
CA ALA A 129 11.09 9.35 7.23
C ALA A 129 11.45 10.81 7.56
N ALA A 130 10.57 11.53 8.26
CA ALA A 130 10.87 12.89 8.72
C ALA A 130 11.96 12.92 9.82
N ALA A 131 12.01 11.91 10.69
CA ALA A 131 13.04 11.78 11.73
C ALA A 131 14.43 11.43 11.15
N ASP A 132 14.49 10.55 10.15
CA ASP A 132 15.74 10.18 9.47
C ASP A 132 16.40 11.39 8.81
N ASN A 133 15.60 12.25 8.16
CA ASN A 133 16.08 13.48 7.54
C ASN A 133 16.69 14.49 8.55
N LEU A 134 16.32 14.41 9.83
CA LEU A 134 16.89 15.25 10.89
C LEU A 134 18.19 14.67 11.47
N CYS A 135 18.38 13.35 11.38
CA CYS A 135 19.57 12.64 11.89
C CYS A 135 20.69 12.48 10.85
N ALA A 136 20.37 12.57 9.55
CA ALA A 136 21.33 12.41 8.45
C ALA A 136 22.44 13.49 8.36
N ASP A 137 22.45 14.50 9.24
CA ASP A 137 23.52 15.49 9.33
C ASP A 137 24.76 14.96 10.09
N ASP A 138 24.63 13.84 10.82
CA ASP A 138 25.76 13.15 11.48
C ASP A 138 26.15 11.87 10.70
N MET A 139 27.13 12.04 9.82
CA MET A 139 27.62 11.03 8.90
C MET A 139 28.52 10.00 9.61
N PHE A 140 27.99 8.85 10.07
CA PHE A 140 28.69 7.55 10.16
C PHE A 140 27.67 6.43 10.52
N ASP A 141 27.84 5.22 9.94
CA ASP A 141 27.02 3.98 10.08
C ASP A 141 25.76 3.78 9.19
N LEU A 142 25.96 3.89 7.87
CA LEU A 142 24.95 3.53 6.86
C LEU A 142 24.61 2.03 6.76
N GLN A 143 25.44 1.12 7.29
CA GLN A 143 25.22 -0.33 7.14
C GLN A 143 24.44 -0.95 8.31
N ASP A 144 24.61 -0.46 9.53
CA ASP A 144 23.84 -0.91 10.70
C ASP A 144 22.43 -0.30 10.70
N SER A 145 22.28 0.96 10.23
CA SER A 145 20.97 1.61 10.07
C SER A 145 20.06 0.82 9.12
N LEU A 146 20.54 0.43 7.93
CA LEU A 146 19.72 -0.28 6.94
C LEU A 146 19.17 -1.62 7.46
N VAL A 147 19.94 -2.34 8.28
CA VAL A 147 19.50 -3.61 8.89
C VAL A 147 18.50 -3.35 10.01
N GLN A 148 18.70 -2.30 10.80
CA GLN A 148 17.79 -1.89 11.86
C GLN A 148 16.47 -1.33 11.30
N ASP A 149 16.53 -0.56 10.22
CA ASP A 149 15.40 0.03 9.50
C ASP A 149 14.53 -1.03 8.82
N ALA A 150 15.15 -2.02 8.19
CA ALA A 150 14.45 -3.18 7.65
C ALA A 150 13.70 -3.95 8.75
N SER A 151 14.30 -4.09 9.94
CA SER A 151 13.65 -4.76 11.09
C SER A 151 12.48 -3.97 11.69
N ILE A 152 12.57 -2.63 11.65
CA ILE A 152 11.53 -1.71 12.11
C ILE A 152 10.32 -1.76 11.17
N LEU A 153 10.56 -1.74 9.86
CA LEU A 153 9.50 -1.90 8.86
C LEU A 153 8.84 -3.28 8.99
N ASP A 154 9.62 -4.35 9.11
CA ASP A 154 9.08 -5.70 9.26
C ASP A 154 8.13 -5.80 10.47
N GLN A 155 8.44 -5.11 11.59
CA GLN A 155 7.56 -5.06 12.76
C GLN A 155 6.21 -4.34 12.50
N TYR A 156 6.17 -3.28 11.69
CA TYR A 156 4.91 -2.59 11.34
C TYR A 156 4.03 -3.42 10.42
N PHE A 157 4.67 -4.18 9.54
CA PHE A 157 4.00 -4.91 8.49
C PHE A 157 3.73 -6.38 8.84
N SER A 158 4.34 -6.92 9.90
CA SER A 158 4.18 -8.31 10.37
C SER A 158 2.70 -8.71 10.51
N GLY A 159 1.87 -7.86 11.12
CA GLY A 159 0.44 -8.12 11.31
C GLY A 159 -0.45 -7.80 10.10
N LEU A 160 0.11 -7.19 9.04
CA LEU A 160 -0.63 -6.81 7.84
C LEU A 160 -0.77 -7.98 6.86
N TRP A 161 0.23 -8.87 6.83
CA TRP A 161 0.32 -9.97 5.87
C TRP A 161 -0.24 -11.29 6.39
N ASP A 162 -0.39 -11.43 7.71
CA ASP A 162 -0.87 -12.68 8.30
C ASP A 162 -2.33 -12.95 7.91
N PRO A 163 -2.64 -14.11 7.31
CA PRO A 163 -4.02 -14.49 7.08
C PRO A 163 -4.75 -14.56 8.43
N PRO A 164 -6.01 -14.12 8.52
CA PRO A 164 -6.76 -14.18 9.77
C PRO A 164 -6.77 -15.62 10.25
N GLN A 165 -6.14 -15.86 11.41
CA GLN A 165 -6.15 -17.15 12.06
C GLN A 165 -7.59 -17.39 12.52
N ASN A 166 -8.32 -18.26 11.81
CA ASN A 166 -9.63 -18.73 12.24
C ASN A 166 -9.49 -19.40 13.62
N LEU A 167 -10.08 -18.78 14.64
CA LEU A 167 -10.40 -19.41 15.93
C LEU A 167 -11.85 -19.90 15.87
#